data_AF-A0A965X9G2-F1
#
_entry.id   AF-A0A965X9G2-F1
#
_cell.length_a   1.000
_cell.length_b   1.000
_cell.length_c   1.000
_cell.angle_alpha   90.00
_cell.angle_beta   90.00
_cell.angle_gamma   90.00
#
_symmetry.space_group_name_H-M   'P 1'
#
loop_
_entity.id
_entity.type
_entity.pdbx_description
1 polymer ?
#
loop_
_entity_poly.entity_id
_entity_poly.type
_entity_poly.pdbx_seq_one_letter_code
_entity_poly.pdbx_strand_id
1 'polypeptide(L)'
;MKTLINFLKQNRNLGTILSVVILFSLTLTGCNFIKGQIDKLLGRADDLTEKVVSSLDNAIGSLNATSANYEEILQKLVSELPGEVQSTVTNEVSNLLNRTVAAAGAEVRCDADFFRIRVQQALQRIKAKFLNQPVPAVEPNLCNVVPLAIDMNLSADRRNKLEFYGYDFDMTAIQVLLYNGASAIDVSNKLDQPTHYHMTLNLGGNGVPISTASTRLVLRWNNRDISSIGIIQSTPDICETTYHTFQPAPVSFMPPLVRGDREFDGNGPIVNSSVNLINTGKELIARVSMYSRETKSDYTTGSGTKDFVIFTADPDKTIEAIVTPATASYSYIDNNHDMDEFTGSGPVRKFKFMGDGSGDDVGFHTRVEIDFNNVRVQLKETGDCVSSATLRVLELQNRISPRVITKMRAMRHIRFIGPNE
;
A
#
# COMPACT_ATOMS: atom_id res chain seq x y z
N MET A 1 -33.17 33.63 -29.96
CA MET A 1 -33.13 34.94 -30.63
C MET A 1 -32.24 34.82 -31.85
N LYS A 2 -32.82 34.96 -33.05
CA LYS A 2 -32.16 35.06 -34.38
C LYS A 2 -31.20 33.93 -34.82
N THR A 3 -31.74 32.76 -35.12
CA THR A 3 -31.30 31.92 -36.27
C THR A 3 -32.26 30.74 -36.44
N LEU A 4 -33.45 30.99 -36.98
CA LEU A 4 -34.23 29.97 -37.71
C LEU A 4 -35.30 30.66 -38.59
N ILE A 5 -34.93 31.81 -39.16
CA ILE A 5 -35.68 32.49 -40.21
C ILE A 5 -34.82 32.33 -41.46
N ASN A 6 -35.17 31.38 -42.33
CA ASN A 6 -34.86 31.33 -43.77
C ASN A 6 -34.63 29.91 -44.32
N PHE A 7 -35.58 28.96 -44.15
CA PHE A 7 -35.53 27.82 -45.08
C PHE A 7 -36.84 27.19 -45.56
N LEU A 8 -38.03 27.65 -45.17
CA LEU A 8 -39.26 27.09 -45.76
C LEU A 8 -40.23 28.17 -46.22
N LYS A 9 -39.73 28.98 -47.16
CA LYS A 9 -40.52 29.89 -48.00
C LYS A 9 -40.38 29.44 -49.46
N GLN A 10 -41.11 28.39 -49.85
CA GLN A 10 -41.38 28.13 -51.26
C GLN A 10 -42.74 27.42 -51.41
N ASN A 11 -43.76 28.24 -51.72
CA ASN A 11 -44.80 28.08 -52.74
C ASN A 11 -45.48 26.70 -52.93
N ARG A 12 -46.78 26.58 -53.19
CA ARG A 12 -47.95 27.49 -53.26
C ARG A 12 -49.13 26.59 -53.65
N ASN A 13 -50.34 27.00 -53.25
CA ASN A 13 -51.65 26.60 -53.77
C ASN A 13 -52.16 25.19 -53.39
N LEU A 14 -53.14 25.09 -52.49
CA LEU A 14 -54.56 25.25 -52.84
C LEU A 14 -55.39 25.20 -51.54
N GLY A 15 -55.58 26.35 -50.91
CA GLY A 15 -56.53 26.51 -49.83
C GLY A 15 -57.91 26.78 -50.41
N THR A 16 -58.90 25.98 -50.04
CA THR A 16 -60.23 26.39 -49.53
C THR A 16 -61.18 25.19 -49.56
N ILE A 17 -61.65 24.83 -48.36
CA ILE A 17 -62.98 24.31 -47.98
C ILE A 17 -62.77 23.36 -46.80
N LEU A 18 -62.37 23.98 -45.69
CA LEU A 18 -62.69 23.53 -44.35
C LEU A 18 -63.83 24.44 -43.89
N SER A 19 -65.05 24.18 -44.36
CA SER A 19 -66.29 24.77 -43.84
C SER A 19 -67.44 24.00 -44.46
N VAL A 20 -67.84 22.92 -43.79
CA VAL A 20 -69.22 22.44 -43.59
C VAL A 20 -69.06 21.04 -43.00
N VAL A 21 -68.96 21.03 -41.68
CA VAL A 21 -69.38 19.91 -40.85
C VAL A 21 -70.91 19.95 -40.83
N ILE A 22 -71.54 18.83 -41.18
CA ILE A 22 -72.97 18.48 -40.97
C ILE A 22 -73.96 19.02 -42.03
N LEU A 23 -74.44 18.14 -42.93
CA LEU A 23 -75.86 17.73 -43.04
C LEU A 23 -76.05 16.71 -44.20
N PHE A 24 -75.91 15.42 -43.88
CA PHE A 24 -76.45 14.19 -44.51
C PHE A 24 -75.63 13.01 -43.93
N SER A 25 -75.72 12.64 -42.66
CA SER A 25 -76.80 11.87 -42.03
C SER A 25 -77.49 10.88 -42.96
N LEU A 26 -76.92 9.66 -43.08
CA LEU A 26 -77.57 8.38 -42.75
C LEU A 26 -76.79 7.18 -43.32
N THR A 27 -75.73 6.77 -42.63
CA THR A 27 -75.58 5.40 -42.10
C THR A 27 -74.65 5.47 -40.89
N LEU A 28 -75.27 5.79 -39.75
CA LEU A 28 -74.73 5.68 -38.40
C LEU A 28 -74.63 4.19 -38.03
N THR A 29 -73.45 3.76 -37.56
CA THR A 29 -73.19 2.87 -36.41
C THR A 29 -71.74 2.36 -36.50
N GLY A 30 -70.75 3.16 -36.07
CA GLY A 30 -69.36 2.70 -36.15
C GLY A 30 -68.35 3.43 -35.26
N CYS A 31 -68.50 4.73 -35.02
CA CYS A 31 -67.50 5.47 -34.23
C CYS A 31 -67.59 5.28 -32.70
N ASN A 32 -68.74 4.90 -32.13
CA ASN A 32 -68.81 4.46 -30.72
C ASN A 32 -68.34 3.00 -30.54
N PHE A 33 -68.42 2.20 -31.60
CA PHE A 33 -67.92 0.82 -31.59
C PHE A 33 -66.40 0.80 -31.68
N ILE A 34 -65.79 1.61 -32.54
CA ILE A 34 -64.33 1.68 -32.68
C ILE A 34 -63.69 2.33 -31.45
N LYS A 35 -64.26 3.42 -30.90
CA LYS A 35 -63.75 4.04 -29.68
C LYS A 35 -63.93 3.13 -28.46
N GLY A 36 -65.09 2.48 -28.31
CA GLY A 36 -65.35 1.50 -27.25
C GLY A 36 -64.58 0.19 -27.40
N GLN A 37 -64.19 -0.22 -28.62
CA GLN A 37 -63.30 -1.36 -28.84
C GLN A 37 -61.84 -0.98 -28.60
N ILE A 38 -61.39 0.21 -28.97
CA ILE A 38 -60.04 0.70 -28.67
C ILE A 38 -59.87 0.93 -27.16
N ASP A 39 -60.85 1.50 -26.46
CA ASP A 39 -60.84 1.66 -25.00
C ASP A 39 -60.94 0.30 -24.28
N LYS A 40 -61.68 -0.69 -24.83
CA LYS A 40 -61.65 -2.08 -24.33
C LYS A 40 -60.33 -2.79 -24.60
N LEU A 41 -59.67 -2.52 -25.72
CA LEU A 41 -58.38 -3.12 -26.07
C LEU A 41 -57.24 -2.52 -25.25
N LEU A 42 -57.23 -1.20 -25.08
CA LEU A 42 -56.28 -0.48 -24.23
C LEU A 42 -56.53 -0.79 -22.75
N GLY A 43 -57.78 -0.80 -22.29
CA GLY A 43 -58.13 -1.19 -20.91
C GLY A 43 -57.83 -2.67 -20.61
N ARG A 44 -57.92 -3.56 -21.61
CA ARG A 44 -57.48 -4.97 -21.47
C ARG A 44 -55.97 -5.10 -21.43
N ALA A 45 -55.23 -4.27 -22.16
CA ALA A 45 -53.77 -4.24 -22.13
C ALA A 45 -53.23 -3.69 -20.79
N ASP A 46 -53.86 -2.66 -20.23
CA ASP A 46 -53.53 -2.13 -18.90
C ASP A 46 -53.85 -3.16 -17.79
N ASP A 47 -55.01 -3.81 -17.84
CA ASP A 47 -55.41 -4.88 -16.90
C ASP A 47 -54.47 -6.11 -16.97
N LEU A 48 -54.02 -6.48 -18.18
CA LEU A 48 -53.04 -7.56 -18.37
C LEU A 48 -51.66 -7.20 -17.80
N THR A 49 -51.22 -5.96 -18.01
CA THR A 49 -49.94 -5.47 -17.48
C THR A 49 -49.97 -5.42 -15.95
N GLU A 50 -51.05 -4.90 -15.36
CA GLU A 50 -51.25 -4.83 -13.91
C GLU A 50 -51.28 -6.22 -13.27
N LYS A 51 -51.96 -7.18 -13.89
CA LYS A 51 -51.99 -8.58 -13.42
C LYS A 51 -50.61 -9.22 -13.41
N VAL A 52 -49.82 -9.08 -14.48
CA VAL A 52 -48.46 -9.64 -14.55
C VAL A 52 -47.53 -9.01 -13.52
N VAL A 53 -47.60 -7.69 -13.36
CA VAL A 53 -46.81 -6.97 -12.35
C VAL A 53 -47.20 -7.40 -10.93
N SER A 54 -48.49 -7.54 -10.65
CA SER A 54 -49.00 -8.00 -9.36
C SER A 54 -48.53 -9.41 -9.03
N SER A 55 -48.59 -10.35 -9.98
CA SER A 55 -48.05 -11.71 -9.79
C SER A 55 -46.55 -11.71 -9.50
N LEU A 56 -45.76 -10.90 -10.22
CA LEU A 56 -44.32 -10.75 -9.98
C LEU A 56 -44.03 -10.15 -8.59
N ASP A 57 -44.77 -9.12 -8.18
CA ASP A 57 -44.62 -8.49 -6.86
C ASP A 57 -44.99 -9.44 -5.71
N ASN A 58 -46.04 -10.24 -5.89
CA ASN A 58 -46.44 -11.26 -4.91
C ASN A 58 -45.36 -12.35 -4.77
N ALA A 59 -44.76 -12.79 -5.88
CA ALA A 59 -43.66 -13.75 -5.84
C ALA A 59 -42.41 -13.16 -5.16
N ILE A 60 -42.03 -11.93 -5.52
CA ILE A 60 -40.92 -11.20 -4.88
C ILE A 60 -41.17 -11.03 -3.37
N GLY A 61 -42.39 -10.68 -2.97
CA GLY A 61 -42.78 -10.52 -1.57
C GLY A 61 -42.75 -11.84 -0.80
N SER A 62 -43.18 -12.95 -1.44
CA SER A 62 -43.16 -14.29 -0.84
C SER A 62 -41.74 -14.78 -0.58
N LEU A 63 -40.78 -14.44 -1.45
CA LEU A 63 -39.36 -14.73 -1.26
C LEU A 63 -38.71 -13.95 -0.10
N ASN A 64 -39.35 -12.90 0.42
CA ASN A 64 -38.83 -12.21 1.60
C ASN A 64 -39.10 -12.95 2.91
N ALA A 65 -40.01 -13.93 2.94
CA ALA A 65 -40.26 -14.75 4.12
C ALA A 65 -39.08 -15.70 4.40
N THR A 66 -38.72 -15.85 5.68
CA THR A 66 -37.68 -16.79 6.12
C THR A 66 -38.05 -18.20 5.69
N SER A 67 -37.13 -18.93 5.06
CA SER A 67 -37.33 -20.32 4.59
C SER A 67 -38.35 -20.50 3.46
N ALA A 68 -38.56 -19.48 2.62
CA ALA A 68 -39.44 -19.56 1.45
C ALA A 68 -38.98 -20.65 0.45
N ASN A 69 -39.89 -21.56 0.10
CA ASN A 69 -39.66 -22.56 -0.94
C ASN A 69 -39.72 -21.91 -2.33
N TYR A 70 -38.56 -21.55 -2.87
CA TYR A 70 -38.47 -20.83 -4.14
C TYR A 70 -39.06 -21.61 -5.32
N GLU A 71 -38.97 -22.95 -5.32
CA GLU A 71 -39.52 -23.78 -6.40
C GLU A 71 -41.05 -23.67 -6.44
N GLU A 72 -41.68 -23.78 -5.27
CA GLU A 72 -43.13 -23.65 -5.13
C GLU A 72 -43.60 -22.24 -5.53
N ILE A 73 -42.86 -21.21 -5.12
CA ILE A 73 -43.17 -19.81 -5.48
C ILE A 73 -43.05 -19.60 -7.00
N LEU A 74 -42.01 -20.12 -7.65
CA LEU A 74 -41.83 -20.00 -9.09
C LEU A 74 -42.87 -20.81 -9.88
N GLN A 75 -43.21 -22.03 -9.44
CA GLN A 75 -44.27 -22.83 -10.05
C GLN A 75 -45.63 -22.14 -9.93
N LYS A 76 -45.93 -21.57 -8.76
CA LYS A 76 -47.15 -20.78 -8.53
C LYS A 76 -47.19 -19.55 -9.45
N LEU A 77 -46.08 -18.81 -9.54
CA LEU A 77 -45.97 -17.66 -10.45
C LEU A 77 -46.26 -18.06 -11.90
N VAL A 78 -45.68 -19.16 -12.40
CA VAL A 78 -45.94 -19.65 -13.77
C VAL A 78 -47.42 -19.98 -13.98
N SER A 79 -48.10 -20.54 -12.98
CA SER A 79 -49.53 -20.89 -13.06
C SER A 79 -50.48 -19.69 -13.00
N GLU A 80 -50.06 -18.58 -12.38
CA GLU A 80 -50.87 -17.37 -12.21
C GLU A 80 -50.71 -16.37 -13.36
N LEU A 81 -49.71 -16.55 -14.24
CA LEU A 81 -49.49 -15.69 -15.40
C LEU A 81 -50.60 -15.88 -16.47
N PRO A 82 -51.19 -14.78 -17.00
CA PRO A 82 -52.23 -14.87 -18.03
C PRO A 82 -51.75 -15.54 -19.33
N GLY A 83 -52.59 -16.40 -19.90
CA GLY A 83 -52.30 -17.15 -21.14
C GLY A 83 -51.97 -16.28 -22.36
N GLU A 84 -52.38 -15.01 -22.38
CA GLU A 84 -52.16 -14.07 -23.50
C GLU A 84 -50.78 -13.37 -23.44
N VAL A 85 -50.02 -13.48 -22.34
CA VAL A 85 -48.67 -12.90 -22.15
C VAL A 85 -47.57 -13.99 -22.15
N GLN A 86 -47.95 -15.22 -22.51
CA GLN A 86 -47.24 -16.46 -22.19
C GLN A 86 -45.85 -16.65 -22.81
N SER A 87 -45.47 -15.96 -23.89
CA SER A 87 -44.24 -16.37 -24.59
C SER A 87 -42.96 -15.72 -24.05
N THR A 88 -43.01 -14.53 -23.45
CA THR A 88 -41.77 -13.84 -23.05
C THR A 88 -41.47 -14.00 -21.56
N VAL A 89 -42.44 -13.68 -20.69
CA VAL A 89 -42.25 -13.72 -19.23
C VAL A 89 -42.17 -15.16 -18.74
N THR A 90 -43.05 -16.04 -19.20
CA THR A 90 -43.04 -17.46 -18.80
C THR A 90 -41.77 -18.17 -19.25
N ASN A 91 -41.22 -17.83 -20.42
CA ASN A 91 -39.94 -18.38 -20.88
C ASN A 91 -38.77 -17.90 -20.02
N GLU A 92 -38.71 -16.61 -19.65
CA GLU A 92 -37.67 -16.09 -18.75
C GLU A 92 -37.76 -16.71 -17.35
N VAL A 93 -38.97 -16.89 -16.79
CA VAL A 93 -39.19 -17.55 -15.49
C VAL A 93 -38.86 -19.05 -15.53
N SER A 94 -39.22 -19.76 -16.61
CA SER A 94 -38.88 -21.17 -16.79
C SER A 94 -37.38 -21.38 -16.98
N ASN A 95 -36.72 -20.49 -17.72
CA ASN A 95 -35.26 -20.50 -17.86
C ASN A 95 -34.55 -20.21 -16.54
N LEU A 96 -35.10 -19.31 -15.71
CA LEU A 96 -34.61 -19.07 -14.36
C LEU A 96 -34.70 -20.34 -13.51
N LEU A 97 -35.86 -21.01 -13.48
CA LEU A 97 -36.05 -22.26 -12.74
C LEU A 97 -35.01 -23.32 -13.15
N ASN A 98 -34.84 -23.54 -14.45
CA ASN A 98 -33.88 -24.52 -14.98
C ASN A 98 -32.41 -24.17 -14.66
N ARG A 99 -32.02 -22.89 -14.74
CA ARG A 99 -30.66 -22.43 -14.40
C ARG A 99 -30.38 -22.54 -12.90
N THR A 100 -31.41 -22.36 -12.09
CA THR A 100 -31.30 -22.43 -10.62
C THR A 100 -31.02 -23.87 -10.18
N VAL A 101 -31.72 -24.85 -10.76
CA VAL A 101 -31.45 -26.28 -10.52
C VAL A 101 -30.05 -26.71 -10.98
N ALA A 102 -29.52 -26.12 -12.06
CA ALA A 102 -28.18 -26.43 -12.57
C ALA A 102 -27.03 -25.84 -11.73
N ALA A 103 -27.31 -24.89 -10.82
CA ALA A 103 -26.30 -24.20 -10.00
C ALA A 103 -25.89 -24.97 -8.73
N ALA A 104 -26.54 -26.11 -8.43
CA ALA A 104 -26.42 -26.88 -7.20
C ALA A 104 -24.98 -27.27 -6.78
N GLY A 105 -24.02 -27.31 -7.71
CA GLY A 105 -22.61 -27.59 -7.41
C GLY A 105 -21.85 -26.44 -6.73
N ALA A 106 -22.22 -25.18 -7.00
CA ALA A 106 -21.60 -23.99 -6.39
C ALA A 106 -22.18 -23.66 -5.01
N GLU A 107 -23.40 -24.13 -4.75
CA GLU A 107 -24.22 -23.82 -3.57
C GLU A 107 -23.73 -24.42 -2.27
N VAL A 108 -23.01 -25.53 -2.28
CA VAL A 108 -22.43 -26.08 -1.04
C VAL A 108 -21.52 -25.06 -0.33
N ARG A 109 -21.07 -24.03 -1.04
CA ARG A 109 -20.19 -22.97 -0.52
C ARG A 109 -20.91 -21.68 -0.13
N CYS A 110 -22.18 -21.50 -0.50
CA CYS A 110 -23.00 -20.33 -0.20
C CYS A 110 -24.18 -20.78 0.68
N ASP A 111 -24.48 -20.09 1.78
CA ASP A 111 -25.59 -20.48 2.68
C ASP A 111 -26.93 -20.71 1.96
N ALA A 112 -27.82 -21.50 2.56
CA ALA A 112 -29.11 -21.92 2.00
C ALA A 112 -30.03 -20.77 1.54
N ASP A 113 -29.83 -19.54 2.03
CA ASP A 113 -30.53 -18.33 1.59
C ASP A 113 -30.15 -17.86 0.16
N PHE A 114 -29.14 -18.48 -0.44
CA PHE A 114 -28.62 -18.21 -1.80
C PHE A 114 -29.72 -18.16 -2.87
N PHE A 115 -30.56 -19.20 -2.93
CA PHE A 115 -31.56 -19.33 -3.98
C PHE A 115 -32.61 -18.24 -3.92
N ARG A 116 -33.03 -17.93 -2.70
CA ARG A 116 -34.07 -16.95 -2.42
C ARG A 116 -33.69 -15.57 -2.94
N ILE A 117 -32.47 -15.12 -2.61
CA ILE A 117 -31.93 -13.83 -3.06
C ILE A 117 -31.76 -13.81 -4.58
N ARG A 118 -31.23 -14.89 -5.17
CA ARG A 118 -31.01 -14.98 -6.61
C ARG A 118 -32.32 -14.94 -7.41
N VAL A 119 -33.31 -15.73 -6.99
CA VAL A 119 -34.63 -15.75 -7.64
C VAL A 119 -35.29 -14.38 -7.51
N GLN A 120 -35.19 -13.75 -6.33
CA GLN A 120 -35.72 -12.41 -6.12
C GLN A 120 -35.11 -11.38 -7.08
N GLN A 121 -33.78 -11.34 -7.20
CA GLN A 121 -33.09 -10.43 -8.13
C GLN A 121 -33.47 -10.71 -9.59
N ALA A 122 -33.59 -11.98 -9.98
CA ALA A 122 -33.98 -12.34 -11.33
C ALA A 122 -35.43 -11.92 -11.64
N LEU A 123 -36.38 -12.13 -10.72
CA LEU A 123 -37.76 -11.67 -10.87
C LEU A 123 -37.85 -10.14 -10.96
N GLN A 124 -37.07 -9.40 -10.17
CA GLN A 124 -36.99 -7.94 -10.28
C GLN A 124 -36.50 -7.48 -11.66
N ARG A 125 -35.52 -8.19 -12.24
CA ARG A 125 -35.03 -7.89 -13.60
C ARG A 125 -36.07 -8.23 -14.67
N ILE A 126 -36.78 -9.34 -14.53
CA ILE A 126 -37.88 -9.72 -15.43
C ILE A 126 -38.98 -8.65 -15.38
N LYS A 127 -39.35 -8.19 -14.18
CA LYS A 127 -40.31 -7.08 -13.98
C LYS A 127 -39.83 -5.79 -14.65
N ALA A 128 -38.57 -5.40 -14.43
CA ALA A 128 -38.03 -4.17 -15.03
C ALA A 128 -38.01 -4.23 -16.56
N LYS A 129 -37.59 -5.37 -17.16
CA LYS A 129 -37.65 -5.58 -18.61
C LYS A 129 -39.08 -5.51 -19.13
N PHE A 130 -40.02 -6.15 -18.44
CA PHE A 130 -41.43 -6.16 -18.83
C PHE A 130 -42.03 -4.75 -18.82
N LEU A 131 -41.64 -3.92 -17.85
CA LEU A 131 -42.08 -2.53 -17.72
C LEU A 131 -41.28 -1.52 -18.55
N ASN A 132 -40.32 -1.96 -19.38
CA ASN A 132 -39.37 -1.09 -20.08
C ASN A 132 -38.65 -0.09 -19.13
N GLN A 133 -38.37 -0.54 -17.91
CA GLN A 133 -37.62 0.22 -16.91
C GLN A 133 -36.14 -0.13 -16.96
N PRO A 134 -35.25 0.74 -16.42
CA PRO A 134 -33.85 0.40 -16.24
C PRO A 134 -33.70 -0.90 -15.45
N VAL A 135 -33.00 -1.88 -16.03
CA VAL A 135 -32.77 -3.17 -15.38
C VAL A 135 -31.79 -2.97 -14.22
N PRO A 136 -32.12 -3.40 -12.99
CA PRO A 136 -31.22 -3.29 -11.85
C PRO A 136 -29.87 -3.95 -12.12
N ALA A 137 -28.79 -3.31 -11.67
CA ALA A 137 -27.45 -3.88 -11.73
C ALA A 137 -27.35 -5.11 -10.79
N VAL A 138 -26.59 -6.11 -11.21
CA VAL A 138 -26.40 -7.34 -10.42
C VAL A 138 -25.18 -7.15 -9.52
N GLU A 139 -25.40 -7.22 -8.21
CA GLU A 139 -24.33 -7.25 -7.21
C GLU A 139 -23.69 -8.65 -7.24
N PRO A 140 -22.38 -8.76 -7.48
CA PRO A 140 -21.70 -10.04 -7.45
C PRO A 140 -21.60 -10.47 -6.00
N ASN A 141 -22.00 -11.71 -5.71
CA ASN A 141 -21.97 -12.21 -4.34
C ASN A 141 -20.80 -13.17 -4.16
N LEU A 142 -20.04 -12.94 -3.09
CA LEU A 142 -18.86 -13.71 -2.75
C LEU A 142 -19.16 -14.58 -1.52
N CYS A 143 -19.03 -15.88 -1.69
CA CYS A 143 -19.33 -16.83 -0.62
C CYS A 143 -18.06 -17.29 0.10
N ASN A 144 -16.98 -17.52 -0.65
CA ASN A 144 -15.72 -17.98 -0.06
C ASN A 144 -14.50 -17.46 -0.83
N VAL A 145 -13.39 -17.28 -0.11
CA VAL A 145 -12.07 -16.96 -0.65
C VAL A 145 -11.04 -17.95 -0.13
N VAL A 146 -10.24 -18.51 -1.03
CA VAL A 146 -9.23 -19.50 -0.68
C VAL A 146 -7.86 -19.09 -1.23
N PRO A 147 -6.84 -18.93 -0.35
CA PRO A 147 -6.92 -18.84 1.11
C PRO A 147 -7.64 -17.56 1.60
N LEU A 148 -8.08 -17.55 2.87
CA LEU A 148 -8.75 -16.38 3.50
C LEU A 148 -7.80 -15.20 3.78
N ALA A 149 -6.49 -15.42 3.73
CA ALA A 149 -5.45 -14.42 3.90
C ALA A 149 -4.20 -14.81 3.09
N ILE A 150 -3.40 -13.82 2.73
CA ILE A 150 -2.09 -14.03 2.11
C ILE A 150 -1.03 -14.01 3.21
N ASP A 151 -0.43 -15.17 3.50
CA ASP A 151 0.67 -15.27 4.45
C ASP A 151 2.01 -15.12 3.76
N MET A 152 2.70 -14.00 4.05
CA MET A 152 3.98 -13.69 3.46
C MET A 152 5.13 -14.55 4.01
N ASN A 153 4.92 -15.27 5.12
CA ASN A 153 5.88 -16.26 5.63
C ASN A 153 5.94 -17.52 4.74
N LEU A 154 4.94 -17.75 3.87
CA LEU A 154 4.95 -18.84 2.92
C LEU A 154 5.82 -18.50 1.70
N SER A 155 6.49 -19.52 1.16
CA SER A 155 7.25 -19.43 -0.09
C SER A 155 6.35 -19.02 -1.26
N ALA A 156 6.91 -18.34 -2.26
CA ALA A 156 6.16 -17.73 -3.35
C ALA A 156 5.30 -18.75 -4.14
N ASP A 157 5.79 -19.98 -4.30
CA ASP A 157 5.10 -21.09 -4.95
C ASP A 157 3.82 -21.52 -4.21
N ARG A 158 3.75 -21.29 -2.89
CA ARG A 158 2.59 -21.64 -2.05
C ARG A 158 1.54 -20.53 -1.95
N ARG A 159 1.80 -19.36 -2.54
CA ARG A 159 0.92 -18.18 -2.49
C ARG A 159 0.69 -17.59 -3.88
N ASN A 160 0.57 -18.44 -4.90
CA ASN A 160 0.52 -18.06 -6.30
C ASN A 160 -0.85 -17.61 -6.82
N LYS A 161 -1.94 -17.84 -6.08
CA LYS A 161 -3.29 -17.40 -6.44
C LYS A 161 -4.21 -17.22 -5.23
N LEU A 162 -5.23 -16.40 -5.41
CA LEU A 162 -6.46 -16.43 -4.61
C LEU A 162 -7.60 -16.93 -5.49
N GLU A 163 -8.44 -17.78 -4.94
CA GLU A 163 -9.64 -18.29 -5.58
C GLU A 163 -10.87 -17.73 -4.89
N PHE A 164 -11.78 -17.19 -5.69
CA PHE A 164 -13.04 -16.63 -5.25
C PHE A 164 -14.16 -17.53 -5.74
N TYR A 165 -15.02 -17.94 -4.82
CA TYR A 165 -16.20 -18.74 -5.11
C TYR A 165 -17.44 -17.94 -4.75
N GLY A 166 -18.38 -17.87 -5.69
CA GLY A 166 -19.57 -17.05 -5.58
C GLY A 166 -20.39 -17.15 -6.84
N TYR A 167 -21.04 -16.06 -7.24
CA TYR A 167 -21.88 -16.03 -8.43
C TYR A 167 -22.01 -14.62 -9.02
N ASP A 168 -22.53 -14.55 -10.24
CA ASP A 168 -22.71 -13.33 -11.03
C ASP A 168 -21.39 -12.60 -11.38
N PHE A 169 -20.26 -13.32 -11.33
CA PHE A 169 -18.94 -12.75 -11.61
C PHE A 169 -18.73 -12.35 -13.08
N ASP A 170 -19.51 -12.91 -14.00
CA ASP A 170 -19.49 -12.62 -15.44
C ASP A 170 -20.49 -11.52 -15.85
N MET A 171 -21.35 -11.06 -14.92
CA MET A 171 -22.39 -10.06 -15.20
C MET A 171 -21.97 -8.64 -14.85
N THR A 172 -20.83 -8.44 -14.21
CA THR A 172 -20.40 -7.12 -13.74
C THR A 172 -18.88 -6.99 -13.60
N ALA A 173 -18.39 -5.76 -13.69
CA ALA A 173 -16.99 -5.47 -13.48
C ALA A 173 -16.69 -5.39 -11.98
N ILE A 174 -15.70 -6.15 -11.54
CA ILE A 174 -15.20 -6.14 -10.17
C ILE A 174 -13.82 -5.51 -10.17
N GLN A 175 -13.64 -4.50 -9.33
CA GLN A 175 -12.35 -3.86 -9.12
C GLN A 175 -11.60 -4.56 -7.99
N VAL A 176 -10.29 -4.74 -8.16
CA VAL A 176 -9.40 -5.26 -7.11
C VAL A 176 -8.38 -4.20 -6.75
N LEU A 177 -8.33 -3.84 -5.46
CA LEU A 177 -7.44 -2.82 -4.94
C LEU A 177 -6.44 -3.42 -3.95
N LEU A 178 -5.15 -3.21 -4.22
CA LEU A 178 -4.07 -3.51 -3.27
C LEU A 178 -3.80 -2.28 -2.41
N TYR A 179 -3.89 -2.42 -1.10
CA TYR A 179 -3.61 -1.34 -0.14
C TYR A 179 -2.20 -1.46 0.43
N ASN A 180 -1.37 -0.44 0.18
CA ASN A 180 -0.07 -0.24 0.80
C ASN A 180 -0.19 0.88 1.84
N GLY A 181 -0.58 0.54 3.06
CA GLY A 181 -0.97 1.52 4.07
C GLY A 181 -2.19 2.34 3.62
N ALA A 182 -2.00 3.65 3.40
CA ALA A 182 -3.06 4.56 2.96
C ALA A 182 -3.23 4.62 1.42
N SER A 183 -2.27 4.12 0.66
CA SER A 183 -2.31 4.16 -0.80
C SER A 183 -3.01 2.92 -1.37
N ALA A 184 -3.89 3.12 -2.34
CA ALA A 184 -4.57 2.05 -3.07
C ALA A 184 -4.04 1.97 -4.51
N ILE A 185 -3.74 0.76 -4.98
CA ILE A 185 -3.30 0.46 -6.33
C ILE A 185 -4.35 -0.44 -6.98
N ASP A 186 -4.85 -0.05 -8.15
CA ASP A 186 -5.75 -0.90 -8.93
C ASP A 186 -4.97 -2.04 -9.59
N VAL A 187 -5.35 -3.27 -9.23
CA VAL A 187 -4.76 -4.52 -9.73
C VAL A 187 -5.81 -5.41 -10.39
N SER A 188 -6.93 -4.82 -10.82
CA SER A 188 -8.04 -5.55 -11.47
C SER A 188 -7.60 -6.30 -12.72
N ASN A 189 -6.56 -5.82 -13.41
CA ASN A 189 -5.95 -6.50 -14.55
C ASN A 189 -5.26 -7.84 -14.21
N LYS A 190 -5.17 -8.21 -12.93
CA LYS A 190 -4.65 -9.50 -12.46
C LYS A 190 -5.75 -10.49 -12.08
N LEU A 191 -7.01 -10.04 -12.11
CA LEU A 191 -8.19 -10.87 -11.86
C LEU A 191 -8.61 -11.55 -13.16
N ASP A 192 -8.71 -12.86 -13.12
CA ASP A 192 -9.29 -13.69 -14.16
C ASP A 192 -10.69 -14.16 -13.73
N GLN A 193 -11.64 -14.11 -14.66
CA GLN A 193 -13.05 -14.40 -14.42
C GLN A 193 -13.54 -15.46 -15.41
N PRO A 194 -13.06 -16.71 -15.29
CA PRO A 194 -13.30 -17.74 -16.30
C PRO A 194 -14.75 -18.22 -16.34
N THR A 195 -15.51 -18.05 -15.24
CA THR A 195 -16.89 -18.54 -15.15
C THR A 195 -17.76 -17.60 -14.33
N HIS A 196 -19.07 -17.83 -14.43
CA HIS A 196 -20.08 -17.18 -13.59
C HIS A 196 -19.87 -17.36 -12.08
N TYR A 197 -19.23 -18.47 -11.65
CA TYR A 197 -19.18 -18.89 -10.23
C TYR A 197 -17.78 -18.87 -9.60
N HIS A 198 -16.74 -18.60 -10.40
CA HIS A 198 -15.35 -18.69 -9.97
C HIS A 198 -14.50 -17.61 -10.62
N MET A 199 -13.66 -16.97 -9.79
CA MET A 199 -12.61 -16.05 -10.24
C MET A 199 -11.29 -16.43 -9.58
N THR A 200 -10.20 -16.04 -10.24
CA THR A 200 -8.83 -16.24 -9.74
C THR A 200 -8.04 -14.96 -9.82
N LEU A 201 -7.43 -14.54 -8.72
CA LEU A 201 -6.47 -13.44 -8.72
C LEU A 201 -5.05 -14.01 -8.73
N ASN A 202 -4.28 -13.65 -9.75
CA ASN A 202 -2.90 -14.12 -9.91
C ASN A 202 -1.97 -13.41 -8.91
N LEU A 203 -1.28 -14.19 -8.08
CA LEU A 203 -0.26 -13.72 -7.13
C LEU A 203 1.16 -14.23 -7.46
N GLY A 204 1.33 -14.90 -8.60
CA GLY A 204 2.61 -15.40 -9.09
C GLY A 204 3.53 -14.29 -9.62
N GLY A 205 4.61 -14.66 -10.31
CA GLY A 205 5.67 -13.72 -10.72
C GLY A 205 5.23 -12.55 -11.61
N ASN A 206 4.12 -12.68 -12.34
CA ASN A 206 3.51 -11.62 -13.14
C ASN A 206 2.16 -11.13 -12.57
N GLY A 207 1.83 -11.51 -11.33
CA GLY A 207 0.58 -11.25 -10.66
C GLY A 207 0.52 -9.89 -9.97
N VAL A 208 -0.22 -9.83 -8.85
CA VAL A 208 -0.33 -8.66 -7.98
C VAL A 208 1.03 -8.32 -7.35
N PRO A 209 1.50 -7.06 -7.40
CA PRO A 209 2.80 -6.64 -6.88
C PRO A 209 2.78 -6.46 -5.34
N ILE A 210 2.69 -7.57 -4.61
CA ILE A 210 2.69 -7.55 -3.14
C ILE A 210 4.09 -7.23 -2.61
N SER A 211 4.17 -6.31 -1.65
CA SER A 211 5.41 -5.86 -1.00
C SER A 211 5.29 -5.90 0.52
N THR A 212 6.37 -5.55 1.23
CA THR A 212 6.37 -5.40 2.70
C THR A 212 5.46 -4.29 3.20
N ALA A 213 5.07 -3.34 2.34
CA ALA A 213 4.12 -2.28 2.64
C ALA A 213 2.64 -2.70 2.48
N SER A 214 2.39 -3.83 1.81
CA SER A 214 1.03 -4.28 1.48
C SER A 214 0.28 -4.80 2.71
N THR A 215 -0.98 -4.41 2.86
CA THR A 215 -1.76 -4.69 4.08
C THR A 215 -3.01 -5.53 3.81
N ARG A 216 -3.67 -5.30 2.68
CA ARG A 216 -4.87 -6.04 2.28
C ARG A 216 -5.15 -5.90 0.79
N LEU A 217 -5.94 -6.83 0.27
CA LEU A 217 -6.63 -6.72 -1.00
C LEU A 217 -8.12 -6.48 -0.75
N VAL A 218 -8.73 -5.60 -1.52
CA VAL A 218 -10.16 -5.30 -1.44
C VAL A 218 -10.80 -5.52 -2.79
N LEU A 219 -11.90 -6.28 -2.82
CA LEU A 219 -12.77 -6.36 -3.97
C LEU A 219 -13.84 -5.29 -3.83
N ARG A 220 -14.04 -4.52 -4.89
CA ARG A 220 -14.97 -3.39 -4.93
C ARG A 220 -15.90 -3.54 -6.12
N TRP A 221 -17.19 -3.33 -5.86
CA TRP A 221 -18.22 -3.27 -6.86
C TRP A 221 -19.06 -2.01 -6.66
N ASN A 222 -19.30 -1.26 -7.73
CA ASN A 222 -20.05 -0.02 -7.70
C ASN A 222 -19.63 0.95 -6.56
N ASN A 223 -18.31 1.16 -6.43
CA ASN A 223 -17.68 1.96 -5.37
C ASN A 223 -17.90 1.48 -3.92
N ARG A 224 -18.43 0.28 -3.72
CA ARG A 224 -18.60 -0.35 -2.42
C ARG A 224 -17.66 -1.53 -2.27
N ASP A 225 -17.00 -1.63 -1.11
CA ASP A 225 -16.17 -2.78 -0.78
C ASP A 225 -17.07 -3.99 -0.48
N ILE A 226 -16.86 -5.08 -1.22
CA ILE A 226 -17.63 -6.33 -1.10
C ILE A 226 -16.82 -7.46 -0.46
N SER A 227 -15.49 -7.35 -0.42
CA SER A 227 -14.61 -8.29 0.27
C SER A 227 -13.27 -7.65 0.63
N SER A 228 -12.65 -8.15 1.69
CA SER A 228 -11.31 -7.73 2.14
C SER A 228 -10.51 -8.94 2.58
N ILE A 229 -9.31 -9.09 2.02
CA ILE A 229 -8.38 -10.19 2.27
C ILE A 229 -7.13 -9.60 2.93
N GLY A 230 -6.81 -10.06 4.13
CA GLY A 230 -5.64 -9.59 4.87
C GLY A 230 -4.32 -10.11 4.26
N ILE A 231 -3.29 -9.28 4.29
CA ILE A 231 -1.91 -9.67 3.98
C ILE A 231 -1.14 -9.72 5.30
N ILE A 232 -0.74 -10.91 5.71
CA ILE A 232 0.06 -11.16 6.91
C ILE A 232 1.52 -11.04 6.50
N GLN A 233 2.18 -9.97 6.91
CA GLN A 233 3.60 -9.76 6.62
C GLN A 233 4.48 -10.76 7.35
N SER A 234 5.62 -11.07 6.75
CA SER A 234 6.62 -11.94 7.38
C SER A 234 7.11 -11.30 8.66
N THR A 235 7.38 -12.11 9.68
CA THR A 235 8.10 -11.59 10.84
C THR A 235 9.53 -11.26 10.40
N PRO A 236 10.01 -10.01 10.54
CA PRO A 236 11.37 -9.69 10.15
C PRO A 236 12.35 -10.54 10.95
N ASP A 237 13.42 -10.98 10.28
CA ASP A 237 14.47 -11.76 10.93
C ASP A 237 15.32 -10.86 11.83
N ILE A 238 16.14 -11.48 12.69
CA ILE A 238 17.05 -10.74 13.57
C ILE A 238 18.37 -10.62 12.83
N CYS A 239 18.88 -9.41 12.68
CA CYS A 239 20.09 -9.19 11.93
C CYS A 239 21.28 -9.94 12.55
N GLU A 240 22.08 -10.61 11.73
CA GLU A 240 23.40 -11.07 12.16
C GLU A 240 24.26 -9.87 12.57
N THR A 241 24.89 -9.99 13.74
CA THR A 241 25.77 -8.98 14.30
C THR A 241 27.15 -9.58 14.55
N THR A 242 28.18 -8.87 14.12
CA THR A 242 29.58 -9.28 14.28
C THR A 242 30.40 -8.13 14.86
N TYR A 243 31.50 -8.46 15.53
CA TYR A 243 32.43 -7.47 16.04
C TYR A 243 33.69 -7.49 15.21
N HIS A 244 34.15 -6.32 14.80
CA HIS A 244 35.40 -6.16 14.08
C HIS A 244 36.34 -5.24 14.86
N THR A 245 37.55 -5.72 15.13
CA THR A 245 38.61 -4.96 15.77
C THR A 245 39.71 -4.71 14.77
N PHE A 246 40.13 -3.46 14.62
CA PHE A 246 41.19 -3.06 13.69
C PHE A 246 42.03 -1.93 14.29
N GLN A 247 43.22 -1.71 13.74
CA GLN A 247 44.08 -0.59 14.09
C GLN A 247 44.09 0.42 12.95
N PRO A 248 43.53 1.63 13.12
CA PRO A 248 43.62 2.68 12.11
C PRO A 248 45.07 3.06 11.77
N ALA A 249 45.30 3.47 10.53
CA ALA A 249 46.55 4.12 10.15
C ALA A 249 46.69 5.48 10.88
N PRO A 250 47.91 5.91 11.22
CA PRO A 250 48.14 7.24 11.77
C PRO A 250 47.68 8.34 10.81
N VAL A 251 47.20 9.46 11.35
CA VAL A 251 46.79 10.63 10.56
C VAL A 251 47.51 11.88 11.04
N SER A 252 47.68 12.84 10.14
CA SER A 252 48.30 14.14 10.43
C SER A 252 47.40 15.27 9.95
N PHE A 253 47.25 16.29 10.79
CA PHE A 253 46.45 17.47 10.50
C PHE A 253 47.17 18.75 10.89
N MET A 254 47.20 19.70 9.95
CA MET A 254 47.72 21.04 10.12
C MET A 254 46.57 22.04 10.01
N PRO A 255 46.29 22.84 11.05
CA PRO A 255 45.18 23.79 11.03
C PRO A 255 45.51 24.98 10.10
N PRO A 256 44.51 25.53 9.39
CA PRO A 256 44.69 26.76 8.62
C PRO A 256 44.84 27.97 9.55
N LEU A 257 45.48 29.02 9.01
CA LEU A 257 45.58 30.32 9.66
C LEU A 257 44.19 30.96 9.81
N VAL A 258 43.88 31.42 11.01
CA VAL A 258 42.68 32.23 11.31
C VAL A 258 43.05 33.71 11.48
N ARG A 259 44.18 34.00 12.13
CA ARG A 259 44.62 35.35 12.47
C ARG A 259 46.14 35.39 12.68
N GLY A 260 46.74 36.56 12.48
CA GLY A 260 48.14 36.85 12.79
C GLY A 260 49.02 36.81 11.55
N ASP A 261 50.32 36.78 11.76
CA ASP A 261 51.33 36.76 10.70
C ASP A 261 51.85 35.35 10.37
N ARG A 262 51.38 34.33 11.10
CA ARG A 262 51.70 32.88 11.01
C ARG A 262 52.85 32.43 11.89
N GLU A 263 53.55 33.33 12.55
CA GLU A 263 54.72 33.03 13.37
C GLU A 263 54.35 33.08 14.87
N PHE A 264 55.01 32.24 15.68
CA PHE A 264 54.89 32.23 17.14
C PHE A 264 56.15 32.76 17.85
N ASP A 265 57.32 32.76 17.21
CA ASP A 265 58.60 33.35 17.67
C ASP A 265 58.97 32.97 19.12
N GLY A 266 58.73 31.73 19.53
CA GLY A 266 59.03 31.25 20.88
C GLY A 266 58.12 31.82 21.98
N ASN A 267 57.02 32.48 21.64
CA ASN A 267 55.99 32.94 22.58
C ASN A 267 54.97 31.84 22.93
N GLY A 268 55.34 30.59 22.65
CA GLY A 268 54.47 29.42 22.67
C GLY A 268 53.36 29.52 21.63
N PRO A 269 52.75 28.40 21.27
CA PRO A 269 51.29 28.41 21.29
C PRO A 269 50.71 27.59 22.44
N ILE A 270 49.54 28.04 22.95
CA ILE A 270 48.60 27.12 23.59
C ILE A 270 48.06 26.22 22.49
N VAL A 271 48.31 24.92 22.58
CA VAL A 271 47.87 23.91 21.62
C VAL A 271 46.77 23.06 22.24
N ASN A 272 45.67 22.90 21.51
CA ASN A 272 44.57 22.01 21.86
C ASN A 272 44.24 21.11 20.66
N SER A 273 44.04 19.81 20.90
CA SER A 273 43.50 18.91 19.89
C SER A 273 42.45 17.99 20.47
N SER A 274 41.50 17.60 19.62
CA SER A 274 40.48 16.61 19.95
C SER A 274 40.24 15.67 18.77
N VAL A 275 39.92 14.42 19.09
CA VAL A 275 39.55 13.38 18.14
C VAL A 275 38.18 12.86 18.53
N ASN A 276 37.26 12.83 17.58
CA ASN A 276 35.93 12.25 17.74
C ASN A 276 35.67 11.22 16.63
N LEU A 277 35.35 9.99 17.01
CA LEU A 277 34.92 8.94 16.09
C LEU A 277 33.43 9.10 15.77
N ILE A 278 33.10 9.21 14.48
CA ILE A 278 31.75 9.45 13.98
C ILE A 278 31.34 8.26 13.12
N ASN A 279 30.25 7.61 13.51
CA ASN A 279 29.64 6.54 12.75
C ASN A 279 28.65 7.13 11.71
N THR A 280 28.92 6.93 10.42
CA THR A 280 28.01 7.33 9.32
C THR A 280 27.12 6.18 8.82
N GLY A 281 27.19 5.02 9.47
CA GLY A 281 26.55 3.77 9.07
C GLY A 281 27.42 2.95 8.12
N LYS A 282 28.12 3.58 7.16
CA LYS A 282 29.02 2.85 6.24
C LYS A 282 30.50 3.03 6.57
N GLU A 283 30.85 4.22 6.98
CA GLU A 283 32.21 4.63 7.27
C GLU A 283 32.33 5.07 8.73
N LEU A 284 33.48 4.76 9.32
CA LEU A 284 33.90 5.34 10.58
C LEU A 284 34.87 6.48 10.28
N ILE A 285 34.52 7.69 10.71
CA ILE A 285 35.30 8.90 10.48
C ILE A 285 35.97 9.31 11.79
N ALA A 286 37.28 9.56 11.76
CA ALA A 286 37.97 10.28 12.82
C ALA A 286 37.97 11.77 12.47
N ARG A 287 37.19 12.55 13.22
CA ARG A 287 37.18 14.01 13.16
C ARG A 287 38.25 14.56 14.08
N VAL A 288 39.32 15.12 13.51
CA VAL A 288 40.44 15.72 14.23
C VAL A 288 40.29 17.23 14.19
N SER A 289 40.23 17.87 15.35
CA SER A 289 40.23 19.33 15.46
C SER A 289 41.50 19.77 16.17
N MET A 290 42.13 20.83 15.67
CA MET A 290 43.30 21.43 16.30
C MET A 290 43.12 22.94 16.40
N TYR A 291 43.57 23.50 17.52
CA TYR A 291 43.64 24.92 17.79
C TYR A 291 45.02 25.23 18.36
N SER A 292 45.67 26.27 17.83
CA SER A 292 46.92 26.83 18.34
C SER A 292 46.77 28.34 18.43
N ARG A 293 47.26 28.95 19.52
CA ARG A 293 47.29 30.41 19.65
C ARG A 293 48.50 30.88 20.45
N GLU A 294 49.19 31.87 19.89
CA GLU A 294 50.30 32.54 20.55
C GLU A 294 49.89 33.14 21.90
N THR A 295 50.78 33.09 22.88
CA THR A 295 50.47 33.58 24.23
C THR A 295 50.82 35.05 24.45
N LYS A 296 51.59 35.66 23.54
CA LYS A 296 52.04 37.06 23.58
C LYS A 296 51.91 37.69 22.20
N SER A 297 52.00 39.03 22.12
CA SER A 297 51.94 39.83 20.88
C SER A 297 50.77 39.46 19.95
N ASP A 298 50.82 39.69 18.63
CA ASP A 298 49.73 39.69 17.61
C ASP A 298 48.67 38.56 17.64
N TYR A 299 48.88 37.54 18.47
CA TYR A 299 47.97 36.43 18.75
C TYR A 299 47.73 35.60 17.49
N THR A 300 48.82 35.28 16.78
CA THR A 300 48.77 34.29 15.70
C THR A 300 47.96 33.08 16.15
N THR A 301 47.00 32.67 15.32
CA THR A 301 46.01 31.65 15.66
C THR A 301 45.81 30.72 14.48
N GLY A 302 46.06 29.42 14.69
CA GLY A 302 45.67 28.34 13.81
C GLY A 302 44.46 27.62 14.35
N SER A 303 43.45 27.36 13.52
CA SER A 303 42.31 26.55 13.96
C SER A 303 41.62 25.87 12.80
N GLY A 304 41.27 24.60 12.98
CA GLY A 304 40.44 23.91 12.03
C GLY A 304 40.09 22.48 12.44
N THR A 305 39.37 21.82 11.54
CA THR A 305 38.93 20.44 11.70
C THR A 305 39.10 19.71 10.38
N LYS A 306 39.51 18.45 10.45
CA LYS A 306 39.61 17.55 9.29
C LYS A 306 39.06 16.18 9.62
N ASP A 307 38.30 15.64 8.69
CA ASP A 307 37.70 14.31 8.77
C ASP A 307 38.57 13.30 8.00
N PHE A 308 38.85 12.17 8.65
CA PHE A 308 39.58 11.04 8.07
C PHE A 308 38.73 9.79 8.11
N VAL A 309 38.50 9.14 6.96
CA VAL A 309 37.88 7.81 6.95
C VAL A 309 38.91 6.81 7.46
N ILE A 310 38.62 6.17 8.59
CA ILE A 310 39.52 5.20 9.23
C ILE A 310 39.05 3.76 9.07
N PHE A 311 37.81 3.55 8.63
CA PHE A 311 37.26 2.23 8.33
C PHE A 311 36.01 2.33 7.45
N THR A 312 35.83 1.36 6.56
CA THR A 312 34.66 1.22 5.69
C THR A 312 34.13 -0.20 5.83
N ALA A 313 32.83 -0.35 6.14
CA ALA A 313 32.21 -1.67 6.26
C ALA A 313 32.01 -2.35 4.89
N ASP A 314 32.10 -3.68 4.86
CA ASP A 314 31.82 -4.50 3.66
C ASP A 314 30.43 -4.19 3.08
N PRO A 315 30.20 -4.32 1.75
CA PRO A 315 28.95 -3.92 1.08
C PRO A 315 27.65 -4.38 1.75
N ASP A 316 27.65 -5.59 2.28
CA ASP A 316 26.54 -6.29 2.95
C ASP A 316 26.41 -5.96 4.45
N LYS A 317 27.19 -5.00 4.96
CA LYS A 317 27.21 -4.60 6.38
C LYS A 317 27.15 -3.10 6.58
N THR A 318 26.63 -2.74 7.76
CA THR A 318 26.61 -1.39 8.32
C THR A 318 27.23 -1.39 9.71
N ILE A 319 27.88 -0.30 10.06
CA ILE A 319 28.38 -0.03 11.41
C ILE A 319 27.18 0.36 12.26
N GLU A 320 26.82 -0.50 13.20
CA GLU A 320 25.73 -0.26 14.14
C GLU A 320 26.19 0.59 15.32
N ALA A 321 27.38 0.29 15.87
CA ALA A 321 27.92 0.98 17.02
C ALA A 321 29.45 1.01 17.04
N ILE A 322 30.00 2.04 17.68
CA ILE A 322 31.40 2.10 18.10
C ILE A 322 31.46 1.51 19.51
N VAL A 323 32.24 0.45 19.70
CA VAL A 323 32.33 -0.27 20.98
C VAL A 323 33.40 0.35 21.88
N THR A 324 34.49 0.83 21.31
CA THR A 324 35.54 1.56 22.04
C THR A 324 35.11 2.98 22.39
N PRO A 325 35.72 3.64 23.40
CA PRO A 325 35.52 5.05 23.64
C PRO A 325 35.75 5.86 22.34
N ALA A 326 34.83 6.78 22.04
CA ALA A 326 34.81 7.47 20.76
C ALA A 326 35.54 8.82 20.76
N THR A 327 36.02 9.30 21.91
CA THR A 327 36.58 10.66 22.04
C THR A 327 37.91 10.69 22.79
N ALA A 328 38.77 11.62 22.39
CA ALA A 328 40.02 11.96 23.07
C ALA A 328 40.31 13.45 22.90
N SER A 329 41.02 14.04 23.85
CA SER A 329 41.57 15.38 23.71
C SER A 329 42.86 15.54 24.50
N TYR A 330 43.69 16.49 24.08
CA TYR A 330 44.90 16.89 24.77
C TYR A 330 45.14 18.39 24.61
N SER A 331 45.75 19.00 25.63
CA SER A 331 46.06 20.43 25.68
C SER A 331 47.39 20.63 26.37
N TYR A 332 48.24 21.50 25.81
CA TYR A 332 49.48 21.93 26.44
C TYR A 332 49.92 23.31 25.93
N ILE A 333 51.00 23.84 26.50
CA ILE A 333 51.68 25.04 26.02
C ILE A 333 53.01 24.57 25.45
N ASP A 334 53.23 24.84 24.17
CA ASP A 334 54.50 24.56 23.53
C ASP A 334 55.53 25.65 23.87
N ASN A 335 56.80 25.25 24.00
CA ASN A 335 57.88 26.11 24.48
C ASN A 335 59.21 25.90 23.74
N ASN A 336 59.23 25.08 22.69
CA ASN A 336 60.42 24.79 21.90
C ASN A 336 60.00 24.47 20.45
N HIS A 337 60.97 24.17 19.57
CA HIS A 337 60.71 23.88 18.15
C HIS A 337 60.74 22.37 17.83
N ASP A 338 60.73 21.52 18.86
CA ASP A 338 60.78 20.07 18.73
C ASP A 338 59.37 19.47 18.70
N MET A 339 59.28 18.23 18.20
CA MET A 339 58.04 17.46 18.23
C MET A 339 57.78 16.92 19.64
N ASP A 340 56.68 17.33 20.26
CA ASP A 340 56.24 16.80 21.54
C ASP A 340 55.37 15.55 21.38
N GLU A 341 55.53 14.57 22.28
CA GLU A 341 54.72 13.35 22.29
C GLU A 341 53.99 13.18 23.64
N PHE A 342 52.69 12.93 23.58
CA PHE A 342 51.85 12.70 24.75
C PHE A 342 51.02 11.42 24.61
N THR A 343 50.89 10.68 25.72
CA THR A 343 49.99 9.53 25.77
C THR A 343 48.55 9.98 25.60
N GLY A 344 47.82 9.32 24.69
CA GLY A 344 46.42 9.61 24.43
C GLY A 344 45.46 8.86 25.38
N SER A 345 44.17 9.03 25.12
CA SER A 345 43.09 8.29 25.78
C SER A 345 42.05 7.85 24.75
N GLY A 346 41.15 6.95 25.16
CA GLY A 346 40.05 6.49 24.31
C GLY A 346 40.53 5.93 22.96
N PRO A 347 40.10 6.50 21.81
CA PRO A 347 40.52 6.02 20.50
C PRO A 347 41.98 6.36 20.17
N VAL A 348 42.61 7.29 20.90
CA VAL A 348 43.98 7.77 20.63
C VAL A 348 44.96 7.10 21.57
N ARG A 349 46.00 6.48 20.99
CA ARG A 349 47.14 5.92 21.71
C ARG A 349 48.16 7.01 22.05
N LYS A 350 48.45 7.89 21.09
CA LYS A 350 49.45 8.94 21.23
C LYS A 350 49.06 10.16 20.39
N PHE A 351 49.24 11.34 20.97
CA PHE A 351 49.26 12.61 20.26
C PHE A 351 50.71 13.04 20.06
N LYS A 352 51.06 13.51 18.86
CA LYS A 352 52.32 14.22 18.62
C LYS A 352 52.02 15.62 18.13
N PHE A 353 52.63 16.63 18.73
CA PHE A 353 52.38 18.03 18.39
C PHE A 353 53.65 18.75 18.00
N MET A 354 53.54 19.50 16.91
CA MET A 354 54.48 20.56 16.59
C MET A 354 53.65 21.82 16.78
N GLY A 355 53.88 22.57 17.86
CA GLY A 355 53.19 23.83 18.09
C GLY A 355 53.92 24.94 17.35
N ASP A 356 55.19 25.11 17.67
CA ASP A 356 56.13 26.13 17.21
C ASP A 356 57.28 25.48 16.41
N GLY A 357 57.71 26.13 15.34
CA GLY A 357 58.70 25.67 14.38
C GLY A 357 59.76 26.75 14.13
N SER A 358 60.42 26.70 12.98
CA SER A 358 61.34 27.77 12.59
C SER A 358 60.77 28.53 11.40
N GLY A 359 60.53 29.83 11.54
CA GLY A 359 59.80 30.61 10.53
C GLY A 359 58.30 30.31 10.59
N ASP A 360 57.54 30.68 9.55
CA ASP A 360 56.07 30.53 9.53
C ASP A 360 55.59 29.19 10.12
N ASP A 361 54.74 29.24 11.15
CA ASP A 361 54.25 28.07 11.87
C ASP A 361 52.91 27.60 11.34
N VAL A 362 51.91 28.48 11.40
CA VAL A 362 50.53 28.12 11.10
C VAL A 362 50.34 27.94 9.60
N GLY A 363 50.08 26.71 9.20
CA GLY A 363 49.96 26.32 7.78
C GLY A 363 51.26 25.80 7.17
N PHE A 364 52.33 25.65 7.95
CA PHE A 364 53.59 25.03 7.51
C PHE A 364 54.12 24.00 8.51
N HIS A 365 54.37 24.40 9.77
CA HIS A 365 54.94 23.54 10.80
C HIS A 365 53.90 23.04 11.81
N THR A 366 53.01 23.92 12.28
CA THR A 366 52.06 23.62 13.35
C THR A 366 51.13 22.48 12.95
N ARG A 367 51.21 21.34 13.63
CA ARG A 367 50.38 20.17 13.30
C ARG A 367 50.20 19.22 14.47
N VAL A 368 49.22 18.35 14.34
CA VAL A 368 49.01 17.20 15.21
C VAL A 368 49.08 15.91 14.40
N GLU A 369 49.80 14.92 14.93
CA GLU A 369 49.82 13.55 14.45
C GLU A 369 49.14 12.64 15.49
N ILE A 370 48.27 11.76 15.01
CA ILE A 370 47.44 10.90 15.84
C ILE A 370 47.77 9.45 15.56
N ASP A 371 48.28 8.74 16.57
CA ASP A 371 48.34 7.29 16.57
C ASP A 371 47.13 6.73 17.30
N PHE A 372 46.39 5.82 16.67
CA PHE A 372 45.17 5.24 17.25
C PHE A 372 45.46 3.99 18.08
N ASN A 373 44.61 3.75 19.08
CA ASN A 373 44.45 2.44 19.70
C ASN A 373 43.71 1.49 18.75
N ASN A 374 43.63 0.21 19.10
CA ASN A 374 42.70 -0.70 18.42
C ASN A 374 41.27 -0.18 18.60
N VAL A 375 40.56 0.00 17.50
CA VAL A 375 39.16 0.41 17.45
C VAL A 375 38.31 -0.83 17.24
N ARG A 376 37.25 -0.96 18.02
CA ARG A 376 36.27 -2.05 17.90
C ARG A 376 34.92 -1.49 17.49
N VAL A 377 34.34 -2.05 16.43
CA VAL A 377 33.01 -1.70 15.94
C VAL A 377 32.10 -2.91 15.95
N GLN A 378 30.81 -2.66 16.13
CA GLN A 378 29.74 -3.63 15.91
C GLN A 378 29.20 -3.44 14.51
N LEU A 379 29.23 -4.50 13.71
CA LEU A 379 28.70 -4.55 12.37
C LEU A 379 27.38 -5.33 12.37
N LYS A 380 26.43 -4.86 11.57
CA LYS A 380 25.12 -5.47 11.34
C LYS A 380 24.94 -5.70 9.85
N GLU A 381 24.44 -6.87 9.47
CA GLU A 381 24.07 -7.13 8.08
C GLU A 381 23.05 -6.11 7.54
N THR A 382 23.13 -5.82 6.25
CA THR A 382 22.15 -5.03 5.51
C THR A 382 20.99 -5.93 5.08
N GLY A 383 19.76 -5.60 5.46
CA GLY A 383 18.58 -6.37 5.06
C GLY A 383 17.30 -5.95 5.80
N ASP A 384 16.19 -6.62 5.47
CA ASP A 384 14.90 -6.46 6.16
C ASP A 384 14.88 -7.29 7.45
N CYS A 385 15.73 -6.89 8.39
CA CYS A 385 15.93 -7.52 9.68
C CYS A 385 15.94 -6.48 10.80
N VAL A 386 15.58 -6.91 12.01
CA VAL A 386 15.61 -6.08 13.22
C VAL A 386 16.92 -6.31 13.94
N SER A 387 17.63 -5.24 14.30
CA SER A 387 18.89 -5.39 15.02
C SER A 387 18.67 -5.88 16.45
N SER A 388 19.64 -6.62 16.98
CA SER A 388 19.62 -7.09 18.37
C SER A 388 19.58 -5.94 19.37
N ALA A 389 20.21 -4.80 19.05
CA ALA A 389 20.16 -3.59 19.87
C ALA A 389 18.75 -2.97 19.91
N THR A 390 18.08 -2.84 18.76
CA THR A 390 16.68 -2.38 18.71
C THR A 390 15.76 -3.30 19.49
N LEU A 391 15.94 -4.62 19.34
CA LEU A 391 15.16 -5.58 20.11
C LEU A 391 15.39 -5.44 21.61
N ARG A 392 16.63 -5.22 22.06
CA ARG A 392 16.92 -4.99 23.48
C ARG A 392 16.20 -3.75 24.01
N VAL A 393 16.20 -2.65 23.26
CA VAL A 393 15.48 -1.44 23.65
C VAL A 393 13.98 -1.71 23.78
N LEU A 394 13.41 -2.43 22.82
CA LEU A 394 11.98 -2.78 22.86
C LEU A 394 11.67 -3.79 23.98
N GLU A 395 12.57 -4.71 24.31
CA GLU A 395 12.45 -5.62 25.47
C GLU A 395 12.43 -4.83 26.78
N LEU A 396 13.38 -3.90 26.97
CA LEU A 396 13.44 -3.02 28.14
C LEU A 396 12.20 -2.13 28.26
N GLN A 397 11.54 -1.82 27.14
CA GLN A 397 10.28 -1.07 27.10
C GLN A 397 9.03 -1.95 27.27
N ASN A 398 9.16 -3.27 27.44
CA ASN A 398 8.06 -4.23 27.45
C ASN A 398 7.18 -4.19 26.18
N ARG A 399 7.79 -3.90 25.01
CA ARG A 399 7.11 -3.77 23.71
C ARG A 399 7.32 -4.97 22.78
N ILE A 400 7.92 -6.06 23.27
CA ILE A 400 8.18 -7.28 22.51
C ILE A 400 7.30 -8.43 23.01
N SER A 401 6.79 -9.23 22.07
CA SER A 401 6.05 -10.45 22.41
C SER A 401 6.97 -11.56 22.96
N PRO A 402 6.50 -12.41 23.89
CA PRO A 402 7.29 -13.53 24.43
C PRO A 402 7.88 -14.47 23.36
N ARG A 403 7.21 -14.59 22.19
CA ARG A 403 7.67 -15.40 21.06
C ARG A 403 8.95 -14.84 20.43
N VAL A 404 9.05 -13.53 20.28
CA VAL A 404 10.26 -12.86 19.76
C VAL A 404 11.41 -12.96 20.77
N ILE A 405 11.13 -12.80 22.07
CA ILE A 405 12.12 -13.00 23.15
C ILE A 405 12.70 -14.43 23.09
N THR A 406 11.84 -15.44 22.87
CA THR A 406 12.27 -16.83 22.74
C THR A 406 13.17 -17.03 21.51
N LYS A 407 12.82 -16.43 20.37
CA LYS A 407 13.66 -16.46 19.15
C LYS A 407 15.02 -15.79 19.37
N MET A 408 15.06 -14.65 20.07
CA MET A 408 16.31 -13.98 20.45
C MET A 408 17.21 -14.86 21.32
N ARG A 409 16.66 -15.49 22.36
CA ARG A 409 17.41 -16.34 23.29
C ARG A 409 17.97 -17.61 22.64
N ALA A 410 17.33 -18.09 21.58
CA ALA A 410 17.79 -19.26 20.83
C ALA A 410 19.00 -18.95 19.92
N MET A 411 19.27 -17.68 19.61
CA MET A 411 20.41 -17.29 18.79
C MET A 411 21.70 -17.21 19.63
N ARG A 412 22.59 -18.19 19.45
CA ARG A 412 23.84 -18.39 20.22
C ARG A 412 24.87 -17.24 20.19
N HIS A 413 24.66 -16.18 19.40
CA HIS A 413 25.62 -15.09 19.21
C HIS A 413 25.26 -13.76 19.87
N ILE A 414 24.09 -13.64 20.51
CA ILE A 414 23.76 -12.44 21.28
C ILE A 414 24.34 -12.56 22.69
N ARG A 415 25.68 -12.55 22.81
CA ARG A 415 26.30 -12.14 24.07
C ARG A 415 26.19 -10.63 24.12
N PHE A 416 25.20 -10.15 24.86
CA PHE A 416 25.06 -8.74 25.17
C PHE A 416 26.32 -8.28 25.90
N ILE A 417 27.25 -7.65 25.17
CA ILE A 417 28.33 -6.90 25.81
C ILE A 417 27.64 -5.73 26.50
N GLY A 418 27.59 -5.77 27.82
CA GLY A 418 27.14 -4.63 28.62
C GLY A 418 28.08 -3.45 28.37
N PRO A 419 27.64 -2.21 28.58
CA PRO A 419 28.48 -1.03 28.34
C PRO A 419 29.75 -0.91 29.22
N ASN A 420 30.17 -1.95 29.96
CA ASN A 420 31.29 -1.91 30.92
C ASN A 420 32.14 -3.21 30.98
N GLU A 421 32.27 -3.98 29.89
CA GLU A 421 33.29 -5.06 29.81
C GLU A 421 34.44 -4.73 28.86
#